data_AF-A0A1M7A9F4-F1
#
_entry.id   AF-A0A1M7A9F4-F1
#
_cell.length_a   1.000
_cell.length_b   1.000
_cell.length_c   1.000
_cell.angle_alpha   90.00
_cell.angle_beta   90.00
_cell.angle_gamma   90.00
#
_symmetry.space_group_name_H-M   'P 1'
#
loop_
_entity.id
_entity.type
_entity.pdbx_description
1 polymer ?
#
loop_
_entity_poly.entity_id
_entity_poly.type
_entity_poly.pdbx_seq_one_letter_code
_entity_poly.pdbx_strand_id
1 'polypeptide(L)'
;MPYDAELDKVLKSWESEETGLVISINQYAESEPKLQIGPRMFTRKDGTKRQGKAGRLTVEDVLWLYDMIDEIKDELLELAPPE
;
A
#
# COMPACT_ATOMS: atom_id res chain seq x y z
N MET A 1 -12.43 -11.95 16.39
CA MET A 1 -13.69 -11.37 15.85
C MET A 1 -13.70 -11.56 14.34
N PRO A 2 -14.86 -11.68 13.68
CA PRO A 2 -14.91 -11.69 12.22
C PRO A 2 -14.34 -10.38 11.67
N TYR A 3 -13.76 -10.45 10.47
CA TYR A 3 -13.30 -9.26 9.76
C TYR A 3 -14.49 -8.33 9.46
N ASP A 4 -14.27 -7.04 9.66
CA ASP A 4 -15.23 -5.98 9.36
C ASP A 4 -14.58 -4.99 8.40
N ALA A 5 -15.12 -4.90 7.19
CA ALA A 5 -14.57 -4.06 6.14
C ALA A 5 -14.67 -2.55 6.46
N GLU A 6 -15.61 -2.14 7.31
CA GLU A 6 -15.76 -0.73 7.68
C GLU A 6 -14.66 -0.25 8.63
N LEU A 7 -14.02 -1.19 9.32
CA LEU A 7 -12.91 -0.92 10.24
C LEU A 7 -11.55 -0.89 9.53
N ASP A 8 -11.44 -1.40 8.31
CA ASP A 8 -10.18 -1.39 7.55
C ASP A 8 -10.06 -0.10 6.73
N LYS A 9 -9.10 0.75 7.11
CA LYS A 9 -8.89 2.06 6.50
C LYS A 9 -7.52 2.15 5.85
N VAL A 10 -7.49 2.70 4.64
CA VAL A 10 -6.25 3.16 4.01
C VAL A 10 -5.96 4.57 4.50
N LEU A 11 -4.84 4.75 5.21
CA LEU A 11 -4.40 6.04 5.74
C LEU A 11 -3.63 6.85 4.70
N LYS A 12 -2.72 6.19 3.98
CA LYS A 12 -1.91 6.79 2.91
C LYS A 12 -1.56 5.74 1.85
N SER A 13 -1.40 6.15 0.60
CA SER A 13 -1.03 5.23 -0.49
C SER A 13 -0.22 5.92 -1.58
N TRP A 14 0.69 5.15 -2.18
CA TRP A 14 1.51 5.50 -3.31
C TRP A 14 1.33 4.45 -4.41
N GLU A 15 1.30 4.86 -5.67
CA GLU A 15 1.21 3.99 -6.84
C GLU A 15 2.42 4.26 -7.74
N SER A 16 3.18 3.23 -8.10
CA SER A 16 4.21 3.33 -9.13
C SER A 16 3.53 3.52 -10.48
N GLU A 17 3.76 4.64 -11.15
CA GLU A 17 3.21 4.90 -12.48
C GLU A 17 3.76 3.92 -13.54
N GLU A 18 4.95 3.37 -13.30
CA GLU A 18 5.63 2.47 -14.21
C GLU A 18 5.13 1.02 -14.07
N THR A 19 5.06 0.50 -12.85
CA THR A 19 4.73 -0.92 -12.62
C THR A 19 3.29 -1.15 -12.16
N GLY A 20 2.60 -0.08 -11.74
CA GLY A 20 1.29 -0.13 -11.11
C GLY A 20 1.33 -0.70 -9.68
N LEU A 21 2.50 -0.92 -9.09
CA LEU A 21 2.60 -1.40 -7.71
C LEU A 21 2.05 -0.34 -6.76
N VAL A 22 1.14 -0.74 -5.89
CA VAL A 22 0.64 0.12 -4.81
C VAL A 22 1.34 -0.23 -3.52
N ILE A 23 1.76 0.78 -2.78
CA ILE A 23 2.12 0.67 -1.38
C ILE A 23 1.13 1.51 -0.59
N SER A 24 0.67 1.00 0.55
CA SER A 24 -0.23 1.75 1.41
C SER A 24 0.03 1.51 2.89
N ILE A 25 -0.32 2.49 3.72
CA ILE A 25 -0.43 2.31 5.16
C ILE A 25 -1.90 2.08 5.47
N ASN A 26 -2.20 0.96 6.11
CA ASN A 26 -3.55 0.57 6.47
C ASN A 26 -3.67 0.46 7.99
N GLN A 27 -4.86 0.72 8.51
CA GLN A 27 -5.17 0.60 9.93
C GLN A 27 -6.52 -0.09 10.09
N TYR A 28 -6.53 -1.15 10.90
CA TYR A 28 -7.76 -1.83 11.26
C TYR A 28 -8.24 -1.32 12.63
N ALA A 29 -9.41 -0.70 12.67
CA ALA A 29 -9.94 -0.06 13.87
C ALA A 29 -8.90 0.90 14.51
N GLU A 30 -8.60 0.73 15.80
CA GLU A 30 -7.61 1.53 16.54
C GLU A 30 -6.29 0.77 16.74
N SER A 31 -6.03 -0.26 15.92
CA SER A 31 -4.77 -1.00 15.99
C SER A 31 -3.60 -0.21 15.39
N GLU A 32 -2.38 -0.71 15.56
CA GLU A 32 -1.21 -0.12 14.94
C GLU A 32 -1.34 -0.06 13.40
N PRO A 33 -1.02 1.08 12.77
CA PRO A 33 -0.89 1.17 11.32
C PRO A 33 0.16 0.22 10.77
N LYS A 34 -0.11 -0.35 9.60
CA LYS A 34 0.75 -1.36 8.96
C LYS A 34 0.98 -1.03 7.49
N LEU A 35 2.20 -1.30 7.05
CA LEU A 35 2.55 -1.28 5.65
C LEU A 35 1.90 -2.45 4.91
N GLN A 36 1.26 -2.15 3.78
CA GLN A 36 0.81 -3.11 2.79
C GLN A 36 1.54 -2.87 1.47
N ILE A 37 2.04 -3.94 0.85
CA ILE A 37 2.66 -3.93 -0.47
C ILE A 37 1.75 -4.71 -1.43
N GLY A 38 1.23 -4.01 -2.44
CA GLY A 38 0.16 -4.43 -3.33
C GLY A 38 -1.24 -3.96 -2.89
N PRO A 39 -2.31 -4.21 -3.68
CA PRO A 39 -2.37 -4.84 -5.01
C PRO A 39 -1.63 -4.06 -6.11
N ARG A 40 -1.52 -4.64 -7.31
CA ARG A 40 -1.13 -3.87 -8.52
C ARG A 40 -2.37 -3.27 -9.19
N MET A 41 -2.25 -2.04 -9.68
CA MET A 41 -3.25 -1.37 -10.48
C MET A 41 -3.00 -1.63 -11.95
N PHE A 42 -4.04 -2.09 -12.64
CA PHE A 42 -4.02 -2.35 -14.09
C PHE A 42 -5.05 -1.47 -14.77
N THR A 43 -4.62 -0.72 -15.78
CA THR A 43 -5.52 0.06 -16.64
C THR A 43 -5.91 -0.79 -17.84
N ARG A 44 -7.22 -1.00 -18.03
CA ARG A 44 -7.76 -1.72 -19.19
C ARG A 44 -7.81 -0.81 -20.43
N LYS A 45 -8.02 -1.42 -21.60
CA LYS A 45 -8.20 -0.69 -22.87
C LYS A 45 -9.37 0.29 -22.86
N ASP A 46 -10.37 0.03 -22.02
CA ASP A 46 -11.53 0.91 -21.80
C ASP A 46 -11.26 2.04 -20.79
N GLY A 47 -10.02 2.17 -20.30
CA GLY A 47 -9.61 3.17 -19.30
C GLY A 47 -9.95 2.79 -17.86
N THR A 48 -10.64 1.68 -17.62
CA THR A 48 -10.99 1.28 -16.24
C THR A 48 -9.78 0.72 -15.49
N LYS A 49 -9.57 1.21 -14.27
CA LYS A 49 -8.56 0.68 -13.34
C LYS A 49 -9.11 -0.55 -12.59
N ARG A 50 -8.30 -1.60 -12.44
CA ARG A 50 -8.60 -2.81 -11.66
C ARG A 50 -7.41 -3.18 -10.78
N GLN A 51 -7.72 -3.64 -9.57
CA GLN A 51 -6.74 -4.22 -8.65
C GLN A 51 -6.48 -5.69 -8.99
N GLY A 52 -5.22 -6.09 -8.96
CA GLY A 52 -4.77 -7.50 -9.00
C GLY A 52 -3.76 -7.79 -7.90
N LYS A 53 -3.41 -9.05 -7.67
CA LYS A 53 -2.46 -9.41 -6.61
C LYS A 53 -1.10 -8.72 -6.85
N ALA A 54 -0.42 -8.28 -5.79
CA ALA A 54 0.96 -7.78 -5.87
C ALA A 54 1.89 -8.82 -6.53
N GLY A 55 1.66 -10.10 -6.24
CA GLY A 55 2.33 -11.22 -6.88
C GLY A 55 3.80 -11.33 -6.48
N ARG A 56 4.64 -11.70 -7.44
CA ARG A 56 6.11 -11.67 -7.32
C ARG A 56 6.56 -10.29 -7.76
N LEU A 57 7.38 -9.63 -6.95
CA LEU A 57 7.93 -8.32 -7.30
C LEU A 57 9.01 -8.47 -8.36
N THR A 58 9.00 -7.59 -9.35
CA THR A 58 10.09 -7.50 -10.33
C THR A 58 11.26 -6.70 -9.74
N VAL A 59 12.39 -6.59 -10.44
CA VAL A 59 13.52 -5.79 -9.96
C VAL A 59 13.13 -4.31 -9.91
N GLU A 60 12.35 -3.83 -10.89
CA GLU A 60 11.85 -2.46 -10.93
C GLU A 60 10.97 -2.14 -9.72
N ASP A 61 10.09 -3.06 -9.33
CA ASP A 61 9.30 -2.91 -8.09
C ASP A 61 10.17 -2.79 -6.85
N VAL A 62 11.23 -3.60 -6.76
CA VAL A 62 12.12 -3.63 -5.59
C VAL A 62 12.94 -2.35 -5.52
N LEU A 63 13.43 -1.84 -6.66
CA LEU A 63 14.13 -0.58 -6.74
C LEU A 63 13.22 0.59 -6.35
N TRP A 64 11.99 0.63 -6.88
CA TRP A 64 11.04 1.67 -6.51
C TRP A 64 10.65 1.60 -5.03
N LEU A 65 10.42 0.40 -4.50
CA LEU A 65 10.18 0.22 -3.05
C LEU A 65 11.37 0.70 -2.23
N TYR A 66 12.60 0.45 -2.67
CA TYR A 66 13.82 0.92 -2.00
C TYR A 66 13.89 2.45 -1.96
N ASP A 67 13.52 3.12 -3.05
CA ASP A 67 13.49 4.59 -3.09
C ASP A 67 12.39 5.17 -2.19
N MET A 68 11.26 4.47 -2.04
CA MET A 68 10.12 4.90 -1.19
C MET A 68 10.29 4.57 0.30
N ILE A 69 11.22 3.67 0.66
CA ILE A 69 11.19 3.02 1.99
C ILE A 69 11.39 4.00 3.14
N ASP A 70 12.23 5.03 2.95
CA ASP A 70 12.49 6.03 3.97
C ASP A 70 11.27 6.92 4.21
N GLU A 71 10.59 7.36 3.14
CA GLU A 71 9.33 8.11 3.25
C GLU A 71 8.26 7.29 3.97
N ILE A 72 8.10 6.02 3.58
CA ILE A 72 7.12 5.12 4.21
C ILE A 72 7.41 4.94 5.70
N LYS A 73 8.68 4.76 6.05
CA LYS A 73 9.12 4.60 7.43
C LYS A 73 8.80 5.84 8.25
N ASP A 74 9.11 7.03 7.73
CA ASP A 74 8.85 8.28 8.44
C ASP A 74 7.34 8.48 8.66
N GLU A 75 6.52 8.21 7.65
CA GLU A 75 5.05 8.27 7.77
C GLU A 75 4.48 7.26 8.77
N LEU A 76 5.03 6.04 8.82
CA LEU A 76 4.62 5.05 9.81
C LEU A 76 4.94 5.50 11.23
N LEU A 77 6.10 6.12 11.45
CA LEU A 77 6.50 6.64 12.76
C LEU A 77 5.61 7.80 13.21
N GLU A 78 5.21 8.67 12.28
CA GLU A 78 4.27 9.77 12.57
C GLU A 78 2.86 9.26 12.91
N LEU A 79 2.42 8.18 12.27
CA LEU A 79 1.11 7.58 12.49
C LEU A 79 1.07 6.62 13.69
N ALA A 80 2.23 6.18 14.18
CA ALA A 80 2.31 5.27 15.31
C ALA A 80 1.74 5.93 16.59
N PRO A 81 0.89 5.23 17.35
CA PRO A 81 0.42 5.76 18.62
C PRO A 81 1.62 5.95 19.59
N PRO A 82 1.60 6.97 20.46
CA PRO A 82 2.61 7.14 21.49
C PRO A 82 2.63 5.93 22.44
N GLU A 83 3.83 5.50 22.87
CA GLU A 83 4.05 4.39 23.82
C GLU A 83 3.45 4.63 25.22
#